data_AF-B0S686-F1
#
_entry.id   AF-B0S686-F1
#
_cell.length_a   1.000
_cell.length_b   1.000
_cell.length_c   1.000
_cell.angle_alpha   90.00
_cell.angle_beta   90.00
_cell.angle_gamma   90.00
#
_symmetry.space_group_name_H-M   'P 1'
#
loop_
_entity.id
_entity.type
_entity.pdbx_description
1 polymer ?
#
loop_
_entity_poly.entity_id
_entity_poly.type
_entity_poly.pdbx_seq_one_letter_code
_entity_poly.pdbx_strand_id
1 'polypeptide(L)'
;MASALQCFYFILMLSIPIRECMMISQDVKCIIKKPCFDLSLLPKMVEHVSKDMIVEDGEKILLRHSYFDKIRKKKTLHSCVLLKVIDLFQDVLIRTEAKSSVHQTENINHHHELINIMFQLKNCLSKKKNQCNKLYNNADTQNNTSTAVPTMKDMTPYQLAVIQLQKLKNAHDKVSTVHVQERVMDELKTLHSYMQGKGFRKILTEESHDVS
;
A
#
# COMPACT_ATOMS: atom_id res chain seq x y z
N MET A 1 -14.46 8.66 -72.28
CA MET A 1 -13.08 8.25 -71.92
C MET A 1 -13.05 7.99 -70.43
N ALA A 2 -13.58 6.82 -70.06
CA ALA A 2 -13.40 6.19 -68.76
C ALA A 2 -12.02 5.50 -68.73
N SER A 3 -11.64 4.95 -67.57
CA SER A 3 -10.51 4.01 -67.43
C SER A 3 -9.11 4.61 -67.47
N ALA A 4 -8.66 5.14 -66.34
CA ALA A 4 -7.25 5.01 -65.89
C ALA A 4 -7.07 5.50 -64.44
N LEU A 5 -7.73 6.60 -64.06
CA LEU A 5 -7.51 7.23 -62.75
C LEU A 5 -8.26 6.60 -61.58
N GLN A 6 -9.23 5.72 -61.84
CA GLN A 6 -9.97 5.01 -60.78
C GLN A 6 -9.31 3.67 -60.38
N CYS A 7 -8.25 3.25 -61.07
CA CYS A 7 -7.49 2.02 -60.77
C CYS A 7 -6.34 2.23 -59.76
N PHE A 8 -5.96 3.47 -59.43
CA PHE A 8 -4.88 3.71 -58.47
C PHE A 8 -5.33 3.60 -57.00
N TYR A 9 -6.63 3.71 -56.73
CA TYR A 9 -7.16 3.60 -55.37
C TYR A 9 -7.35 2.16 -54.88
N PHE A 10 -7.42 1.19 -55.80
CA PHE A 10 -7.65 -0.22 -55.47
C PHE A 10 -6.37 -1.05 -55.27
N ILE A 11 -5.21 -0.59 -55.73
CA ILE A 11 -3.96 -1.38 -55.71
C ILE A 11 -3.07 -1.04 -54.49
N LEU A 12 -3.29 0.07 -53.79
CA LEU A 12 -2.42 0.55 -52.70
C LEU A 12 -2.82 0.14 -51.27
N MET A 13 -3.98 -0.50 -51.05
CA MET A 13 -4.40 -0.94 -49.70
C MET A 13 -4.58 -2.46 -49.56
N LEU A 14 -4.34 -3.24 -50.62
CA LEU A 14 -4.33 -4.71 -50.60
C LEU A 14 -3.02 -5.32 -50.04
N SER A 15 -2.20 -4.51 -49.38
CA SER A 15 -0.90 -4.88 -48.79
C SER A 15 -0.95 -5.12 -47.27
N ILE A 16 -2.12 -5.43 -46.69
CA ILE A 16 -2.18 -5.98 -45.33
C ILE A 16 -2.08 -7.51 -45.43
N PRO A 17 -0.92 -8.13 -45.13
CA PRO A 17 -0.84 -9.57 -45.02
C PRO A 17 -1.72 -10.04 -43.86
N ILE A 18 -2.76 -10.80 -44.20
CA ILE A 18 -3.49 -11.69 -43.31
C ILE A 18 -2.46 -12.70 -42.80
N ARG A 19 -1.94 -12.51 -41.58
CA ARG A 19 -1.06 -13.49 -40.95
C ARG A 19 -1.51 -13.75 -39.52
N GLU A 20 -2.36 -14.77 -39.44
CA GLU A 20 -2.46 -15.72 -38.33
C GLU A 20 -2.54 -15.10 -36.93
N CYS A 21 -3.77 -14.76 -36.52
CA CYS A 21 -4.14 -14.94 -35.13
C CYS A 21 -4.03 -16.44 -34.81
N MET A 22 -2.83 -16.89 -34.42
CA MET A 22 -2.70 -18.12 -33.65
C MET A 22 -3.51 -17.93 -32.36
N MET A 23 -4.72 -18.47 -32.33
CA MET A 23 -5.31 -18.93 -31.07
C MET A 23 -4.43 -20.08 -30.59
N ILE A 24 -3.36 -19.76 -29.87
CA ILE A 24 -2.77 -20.71 -28.92
C ILE A 24 -3.76 -20.76 -27.76
N SER A 25 -4.83 -21.54 -27.94
CA SER A 25 -5.59 -22.11 -26.82
C SER A 25 -4.74 -23.23 -26.24
N GLN A 26 -3.58 -22.88 -25.67
CA GLN A 26 -3.01 -23.73 -24.64
C GLN A 26 -3.95 -23.61 -23.45
N ASP A 27 -4.27 -24.76 -22.89
CA ASP A 27 -5.11 -24.97 -21.73
C ASP A 27 -4.47 -24.27 -20.50
N VAL A 28 -4.53 -22.94 -20.48
CA VAL A 28 -4.08 -22.14 -19.34
C VAL A 28 -5.10 -22.38 -18.26
N LYS A 29 -4.87 -23.43 -17.46
CA LYS A 29 -5.42 -23.53 -16.12
C LYS A 29 -4.96 -22.28 -15.37
N CYS A 30 -5.77 -21.23 -15.44
CA CYS A 30 -5.66 -20.08 -14.55
C CYS A 30 -5.86 -20.60 -13.13
N ILE A 31 -4.77 -20.97 -12.47
CA ILE A 31 -4.79 -21.27 -11.04
C ILE A 31 -5.02 -19.92 -10.35
N ILE A 32 -6.27 -19.62 -10.05
CA ILE A 32 -6.65 -18.46 -9.24
C ILE A 32 -6.14 -18.72 -7.81
N LYS A 33 -4.87 -18.40 -7.56
CA LYS A 33 -4.31 -18.47 -6.20
C LYS A 33 -4.87 -17.31 -5.38
N LYS A 34 -5.33 -17.63 -4.16
CA LYS A 34 -5.91 -16.65 -3.23
C LYS A 34 -4.92 -15.50 -2.96
N PRO A 35 -5.41 -14.25 -2.82
CA PRO A 35 -4.56 -13.13 -2.43
C PRO A 35 -3.95 -13.38 -1.04
N CYS A 36 -2.81 -12.75 -0.75
CA CYS A 36 -2.15 -12.93 0.55
C CYS A 36 -3.06 -12.57 1.73
N PHE A 37 -3.88 -11.53 1.55
CA PHE A 37 -4.89 -11.10 2.50
C PHE A 37 -6.02 -10.41 1.75
N ASP A 38 -7.26 -10.61 2.20
CA ASP A 38 -8.43 -9.89 1.70
C ASP A 38 -8.52 -8.50 2.34
N LEU A 39 -7.99 -7.49 1.63
CA LEU A 39 -7.97 -6.10 2.11
C LEU A 39 -9.38 -5.52 2.36
N SER A 40 -10.45 -6.16 1.87
CA SER A 40 -11.83 -5.72 2.15
C SER A 40 -12.27 -5.97 3.60
N LEU A 41 -11.57 -6.85 4.33
CA LEU A 41 -11.84 -7.13 5.75
C LEU A 41 -11.38 -5.98 6.67
N LEU A 42 -10.31 -5.28 6.29
CA LEU A 42 -9.74 -4.21 7.10
C LEU A 42 -10.75 -3.07 7.35
N PRO A 43 -11.36 -2.41 6.34
CA PRO A 43 -12.29 -1.31 6.60
C PRO A 43 -13.51 -1.74 7.43
N LYS A 44 -14.02 -2.97 7.24
CA LYS A 44 -15.15 -3.51 8.02
C LYS A 44 -14.81 -3.59 9.52
N MET A 45 -13.64 -4.13 9.85
CA MET A 45 -13.21 -4.22 11.25
C MET A 45 -12.88 -2.86 11.85
N VAL A 46 -12.33 -1.95 11.06
CA VAL A 46 -12.05 -0.58 11.51
C VAL A 46 -13.35 0.17 11.82
N GLU A 47 -14.42 -0.02 11.05
CA GLU A 47 -15.72 0.60 11.31
C GLU A 47 -16.26 0.22 12.71
N HIS A 48 -16.14 -1.06 13.10
CA HIS A 48 -16.57 -1.52 14.42
C HIS A 48 -15.74 -0.91 15.57
N VAL A 49 -14.43 -0.73 15.38
CA VAL A 49 -13.54 -0.20 16.42
C VAL A 49 -13.57 1.33 16.49
N SER A 50 -13.88 2.02 15.39
CA SER A 50 -13.80 3.49 15.30
C SER A 50 -15.14 4.22 15.38
N LYS A 51 -16.25 3.50 15.65
CA LYS A 51 -17.62 4.03 15.60
C LYS A 51 -17.83 5.28 16.47
N ASP A 52 -17.20 5.34 17.63
CA ASP A 52 -17.37 6.42 18.61
C ASP A 52 -16.20 7.43 18.59
N MET A 53 -15.31 7.35 17.60
CA MET A 53 -14.14 8.21 17.54
C MET A 53 -14.42 9.53 16.82
N ILE A 54 -14.06 10.63 17.49
CA ILE A 54 -14.14 11.98 16.95
C ILE A 54 -13.13 12.11 15.81
N VAL A 55 -13.56 12.74 14.71
CA VAL A 55 -12.64 13.10 13.62
C VAL A 55 -11.65 14.11 14.14
N GLU A 56 -10.36 13.75 14.11
CA GLU A 56 -9.30 14.59 14.63
C GLU A 56 -8.83 15.57 13.53
N ASP A 57 -8.79 16.85 13.90
CA ASP A 57 -8.38 17.94 13.02
C ASP A 57 -6.92 18.31 13.32
N GLY A 58 -6.02 17.94 12.42
CA GLY A 58 -4.60 18.06 12.66
C GLY A 58 -3.70 17.58 11.51
N GLU A 59 -2.39 17.75 11.69
CA GLU A 59 -1.42 17.29 10.69
C GLU A 59 -1.44 15.76 10.60
N LYS A 60 -1.86 15.22 9.45
CA LYS A 60 -1.87 13.78 9.18
C LYS A 60 -0.48 13.15 9.38
N ILE A 61 -0.43 11.97 9.98
CA ILE A 61 0.77 11.15 10.19
C ILE A 61 1.23 10.55 8.86
N LEU A 62 0.29 10.05 8.05
CA LEU A 62 0.56 9.53 6.72
C LEU A 62 0.67 10.67 5.70
N LEU A 63 1.60 10.51 4.76
CA LEU A 63 1.73 11.36 3.59
C LEU A 63 0.47 11.23 2.73
N ARG A 64 0.02 12.35 2.15
CA ARG A 64 -1.06 12.34 1.16
C ARG A 64 -0.80 11.30 0.07
N HIS A 65 -1.86 10.65 -0.40
CA HIS A 65 -1.81 9.58 -1.41
C HIS A 65 -0.96 9.91 -2.62
N SER A 66 -1.08 11.14 -3.16
CA SER A 66 -0.31 11.59 -4.33
C SER A 66 1.21 11.50 -4.13
N TYR A 67 1.70 11.75 -2.91
CA TYR A 67 3.12 11.60 -2.57
C TYR A 67 3.46 10.15 -2.25
N PHE A 68 2.60 9.46 -1.51
CA PHE A 68 2.81 8.05 -1.15
C PHE A 68 2.85 7.12 -2.37
N ASP A 69 2.14 7.46 -3.45
CA ASP A 69 2.16 6.71 -4.72
C ASP A 69 3.56 6.60 -5.34
N LYS A 70 4.44 7.58 -5.11
CA LYS A 70 5.85 7.50 -5.52
C LYS A 70 6.58 6.40 -4.76
N ILE A 71 6.34 6.27 -3.46
CA ILE A 71 6.88 5.21 -2.60
C ILE A 71 6.33 3.85 -3.03
N ARG A 72 5.00 3.77 -3.24
CA ARG A 72 4.25 2.58 -3.66
C ARG A 72 4.77 1.89 -4.91
N LYS A 73 5.29 2.67 -5.85
CA LYS A 73 5.91 2.18 -7.09
C LYS A 73 7.26 1.48 -6.87
N LYS A 74 7.89 1.63 -5.70
CA LYS A 74 9.17 1.00 -5.34
C LYS A 74 8.95 -0.10 -4.29
N LYS A 75 9.02 -1.38 -4.71
CA LYS A 75 8.71 -2.57 -3.89
C LYS A 75 9.34 -2.53 -2.50
N THR A 76 10.66 -2.31 -2.41
CA THR A 76 11.38 -2.26 -1.13
C THR A 76 10.89 -1.10 -0.26
N LEU A 77 10.87 0.13 -0.79
CA LEU A 77 10.47 1.31 -0.01
C LEU A 77 9.04 1.16 0.51
N HIS A 78 8.12 0.77 -0.36
CA HIS A 78 6.73 0.54 0.01
C HIS A 78 6.59 -0.48 1.14
N SER A 79 7.29 -1.61 1.03
CA SER A 79 7.24 -2.66 2.05
C SER A 79 7.80 -2.17 3.40
N CYS A 80 8.95 -1.51 3.40
CA CYS A 80 9.58 -1.02 4.63
C CYS A 80 8.73 0.08 5.30
N VAL A 81 8.19 1.02 4.51
CA VAL A 81 7.32 2.06 5.06
C VAL A 81 6.04 1.45 5.62
N LEU A 82 5.37 0.54 4.89
CA LEU A 82 4.17 -0.12 5.40
C LEU A 82 4.42 -0.93 6.67
N LEU A 83 5.58 -1.59 6.82
CA LEU A 83 5.92 -2.27 8.08
C LEU A 83 5.84 -1.30 9.26
N LYS A 84 6.41 -0.09 9.12
CA LYS A 84 6.39 0.92 10.18
C LYS A 84 5.03 1.58 10.38
N VAL A 85 4.24 1.73 9.32
CA VAL A 85 2.82 2.14 9.45
C VAL A 85 2.06 1.11 10.28
N ILE A 86 2.16 -0.18 9.94
CA ILE A 86 1.43 -1.23 10.67
C ILE A 86 1.94 -1.37 12.11
N ASP A 87 3.25 -1.23 12.35
CA ASP A 87 3.82 -1.19 13.71
C ASP A 87 3.13 -0.11 14.57
N LEU A 88 3.09 1.14 14.10
CA LEU A 88 2.45 2.24 14.84
C LEU A 88 0.97 1.97 15.10
N PHE A 89 0.24 1.52 14.08
CA PHE A 89 -1.21 1.34 14.18
C PHE A 89 -1.56 0.18 15.11
N GLN A 90 -0.78 -0.91 15.06
CA GLN A 90 -0.93 -2.03 15.98
C GLN A 90 -0.61 -1.61 17.43
N ASP A 91 0.43 -0.81 17.67
CA ASP A 91 0.78 -0.32 19.00
C ASP A 91 -0.32 0.56 19.60
N VAL A 92 -0.93 1.44 18.79
CA VAL A 92 -2.09 2.24 19.24
C VAL A 92 -3.26 1.34 19.58
N LEU A 93 -3.59 0.36 18.73
CA LEU A 93 -4.64 -0.60 19.02
C LEU A 93 -4.38 -1.31 20.36
N ILE A 94 -3.21 -1.90 20.58
CA ILE A 94 -2.91 -2.58 21.86
C ILE A 94 -3.13 -1.65 23.07
N ARG A 95 -2.76 -0.37 22.95
CA ARG A 95 -2.92 0.61 24.05
C ARG A 95 -4.37 1.04 24.29
N THR A 96 -5.20 1.06 23.25
CA THR A 96 -6.60 1.47 23.36
C THR A 96 -7.54 0.30 23.66
N GLU A 97 -7.08 -0.96 23.58
CA GLU A 97 -7.89 -2.15 23.85
C GLU A 97 -8.54 -2.13 25.24
N ALA A 98 -7.79 -1.71 26.27
CA ALA A 98 -8.30 -1.60 27.63
C ALA A 98 -9.44 -0.58 27.79
N LYS A 99 -9.54 0.40 26.87
CA LYS A 99 -10.64 1.38 26.88
C LYS A 99 -11.91 0.83 26.24
N SER A 100 -11.81 -0.14 25.33
CA SER A 100 -12.98 -0.74 24.65
C SER A 100 -13.57 -1.94 25.41
N SER A 101 -12.77 -2.62 26.24
CA SER A 101 -13.22 -3.81 26.99
C SER A 101 -14.20 -3.54 28.13
N VAL A 102 -14.39 -2.27 28.53
CA VAL A 102 -15.29 -1.89 29.64
C VAL A 102 -16.78 -2.11 29.28
N HIS A 103 -17.13 -2.31 28.01
CA HIS A 103 -18.53 -2.36 27.57
C HIS A 103 -18.98 -3.60 26.78
N GLN A 104 -18.21 -4.69 26.71
CA GLN A 104 -18.61 -5.86 25.91
C GLN A 104 -18.66 -7.16 26.70
N THR A 105 -19.86 -7.46 27.20
CA THR A 105 -20.32 -8.82 27.51
C THR A 105 -20.63 -9.56 26.20
N GLU A 106 -19.87 -10.62 25.92
CA GLU A 106 -20.19 -11.75 25.01
C GLU A 106 -20.15 -11.57 23.48
N ASN A 107 -19.77 -10.42 22.92
CA ASN A 107 -19.61 -10.28 21.46
C ASN A 107 -18.13 -10.13 21.07
N ILE A 108 -17.77 -10.64 19.88
CA ILE A 108 -16.39 -10.73 19.37
C ILE A 108 -15.61 -9.44 19.70
N ASN A 109 -14.46 -9.59 20.38
CA ASN A 109 -13.58 -8.45 20.64
C ASN A 109 -12.94 -7.99 19.32
N HIS A 110 -13.65 -7.11 18.61
CA HIS A 110 -13.24 -6.55 17.31
C HIS A 110 -11.87 -5.86 17.39
N HIS A 111 -11.50 -5.38 18.57
CA HIS A 111 -10.19 -4.78 18.81
C HIS A 111 -9.07 -5.82 18.68
N HIS A 112 -9.26 -6.97 19.32
CA HIS A 112 -8.34 -8.09 19.24
C HIS A 112 -8.26 -8.67 17.81
N GLU A 113 -9.40 -8.77 17.13
CA GLU A 113 -9.44 -9.22 15.74
C GLU A 113 -8.70 -8.26 14.80
N LEU A 114 -8.85 -6.95 15.01
CA LEU A 114 -8.13 -5.94 14.24
C LEU A 114 -6.62 -5.98 14.50
N ILE A 115 -6.18 -6.22 15.75
CA ILE A 115 -4.77 -6.47 16.07
C ILE A 115 -4.24 -7.70 15.31
N ASN A 116 -5.01 -8.78 15.25
CA ASN A 116 -4.64 -9.98 14.49
C ASN A 116 -4.55 -9.70 12.98
N ILE A 117 -5.48 -8.91 12.43
CA ILE A 117 -5.41 -8.44 11.04
C ILE A 117 -4.10 -7.67 10.79
N MET A 118 -3.71 -6.76 11.69
CA MET A 118 -2.42 -6.05 11.55
C MET A 118 -1.24 -7.01 11.49
N PHE A 119 -1.21 -8.03 12.35
CA PHE A 119 -0.17 -9.06 12.33
C PHE A 119 -0.14 -9.83 10.99
N GLN A 120 -1.29 -10.22 10.47
CA GLN A 120 -1.40 -10.90 9.17
C GLN A 120 -0.92 -10.00 8.02
N LEU A 121 -1.29 -8.71 8.03
CA LEU A 121 -0.84 -7.74 7.04
C LEU A 121 0.69 -7.59 7.03
N LYS A 122 1.35 -7.54 8.20
CA LYS A 122 2.83 -7.52 8.27
C LYS A 122 3.44 -8.73 7.58
N ASN A 123 2.82 -9.89 7.74
CA ASN A 123 3.27 -11.09 7.07
C ASN A 123 3.08 -11.00 5.55
N CYS A 124 2.11 -10.27 5.03
CA CYS A 124 1.94 -10.04 3.60
C CYS A 124 2.94 -9.07 2.94
N LEU A 125 3.80 -8.41 3.71
CA LEU A 125 4.80 -7.49 3.17
C LEU A 125 6.08 -8.21 2.70
N SER A 126 6.71 -7.69 1.66
CA SER A 126 7.96 -8.24 1.11
C SER A 126 9.14 -8.02 2.07
N LYS A 127 9.69 -9.07 2.67
CA LYS A 127 10.74 -8.97 3.68
C LYS A 127 12.13 -8.81 3.02
N LYS A 128 12.69 -7.59 3.05
CA LYS A 128 14.12 -7.32 2.75
C LYS A 128 14.78 -6.61 3.93
N LYS A 129 14.95 -7.34 5.05
CA LYS A 129 15.37 -6.82 6.36
C LYS A 129 16.54 -5.83 6.29
N ASN A 130 17.62 -6.19 5.60
CA ASN A 130 18.82 -5.36 5.50
C ASN A 130 18.56 -4.02 4.77
N GLN A 131 17.73 -4.04 3.72
CA GLN A 131 17.40 -2.82 2.98
C GLN A 131 16.50 -1.89 3.80
N CYS A 132 15.56 -2.45 4.58
CA CYS A 132 14.73 -1.66 5.48
C CYS A 132 15.55 -1.03 6.61
N ASN A 133 16.46 -1.77 7.24
CA ASN A 133 17.31 -1.24 8.31
C ASN A 133 18.14 -0.04 7.84
N LYS A 134 18.74 -0.12 6.64
CA LYS A 134 19.49 1.02 6.07
C LYS A 134 18.58 2.25 5.86
N LEU A 135 17.35 2.03 5.39
CA LEU A 135 16.38 3.11 5.22
C LEU A 135 15.99 3.74 6.56
N TYR A 136 15.75 2.93 7.60
CA TYR A 136 15.39 3.40 8.93
C TYR A 136 16.52 4.22 9.57
N ASN A 137 17.75 3.71 9.54
CA ASN A 137 18.92 4.42 10.07
C ASN A 137 19.13 5.78 9.38
N ASN A 138 18.86 5.86 8.07
CA ASN A 138 18.95 7.12 7.35
C ASN A 138 17.84 8.09 7.77
N ALA A 139 16.62 7.61 8.00
CA ALA A 139 15.55 8.45 8.52
C ALA A 139 15.84 8.98 9.94
N ASP A 140 16.54 8.19 10.76
CA ASP A 140 16.95 8.57 12.12
C ASP A 140 18.08 9.60 12.16
N THR A 141 19.00 9.56 11.18
CA THR A 141 20.18 10.44 11.15
C THR A 141 19.93 11.75 10.40
N GLN A 142 18.97 11.77 9.49
CA GLN A 142 18.69 12.94 8.67
C GLN A 142 17.85 13.97 9.43
N ASN A 143 18.45 14.66 10.40
CA ASN A 143 17.86 15.86 11.01
C ASN A 143 17.64 16.90 9.90
N ASN A 144 16.45 17.51 9.84
CA ASN A 144 16.02 18.56 8.92
C ASN A 144 17.11 19.61 8.70
N THR A 145 18.06 19.31 7.81
CA THR A 145 19.25 20.13 7.64
C THR A 145 18.85 21.20 6.66
N SER A 146 18.83 22.42 7.18
CA SER A 146 18.31 23.66 6.60
C SER A 146 19.01 24.02 5.27
N THR A 147 18.70 23.27 4.23
CA THR A 147 18.86 23.65 2.83
C THR A 147 17.47 23.67 2.23
N ALA A 148 17.22 24.63 1.32
CA ALA A 148 15.91 24.88 0.72
C ALA A 148 15.17 23.57 0.46
N VAL A 149 14.19 23.26 1.32
CA VAL A 149 13.53 21.96 1.34
C VAL A 149 12.81 21.83 0.01
N PRO A 150 13.17 20.87 -0.86
CA PRO A 150 12.48 20.68 -2.12
C PRO A 150 10.98 20.54 -1.85
N THR A 151 10.12 21.08 -2.71
CA THR A 151 8.70 20.82 -2.52
C THR A 151 8.46 19.31 -2.58
N MET A 152 7.54 18.74 -1.80
CA MET A 152 7.27 17.29 -1.81
C MET A 152 6.95 16.75 -3.21
N LYS A 153 6.48 17.62 -4.11
CA LYS A 153 6.22 17.30 -5.51
C LYS A 153 7.49 16.95 -6.28
N ASP A 154 8.64 17.51 -5.91
CA ASP A 154 9.91 17.29 -6.60
C ASP A 154 10.77 16.23 -5.89
N MET A 155 10.41 15.88 -4.66
CA MET A 155 11.11 14.84 -3.91
C MET A 155 11.05 13.47 -4.61
N THR A 156 12.18 12.77 -4.52
CA THR A 156 12.33 11.39 -4.95
C THR A 156 11.50 10.44 -4.06
N PRO A 157 11.16 9.22 -4.54
CA PRO A 157 10.51 8.22 -3.70
C PRO A 157 11.28 7.91 -2.40
N TYR A 158 12.61 8.01 -2.43
CA TYR A 158 13.46 7.75 -1.27
C TYR A 158 13.32 8.85 -0.22
N GLN A 159 13.40 10.13 -0.62
CA GLN A 159 13.20 11.27 0.28
C GLN A 159 11.81 11.26 0.92
N LEU A 160 10.77 10.94 0.14
CA LEU A 160 9.41 10.81 0.67
C LEU A 160 9.30 9.65 1.67
N ALA A 161 9.97 8.52 1.42
CA ALA A 161 10.00 7.42 2.37
C ALA A 161 10.70 7.83 3.68
N VAL A 162 11.80 8.58 3.62
CA VAL A 162 12.47 9.13 4.82
C VAL A 162 11.53 10.04 5.60
N ILE A 163 10.87 10.99 4.95
CA ILE A 163 9.92 11.90 5.62
C ILE A 163 8.77 11.12 6.27
N GLN A 164 8.18 10.16 5.55
CA GLN A 164 7.12 9.33 6.11
C GLN A 164 7.59 8.58 7.37
N LEU A 165 8.81 8.04 7.35
CA LEU A 165 9.40 7.34 8.50
C LEU A 165 9.67 8.27 9.67
N GLN A 166 10.10 9.50 9.42
CA GLN A 166 10.27 10.52 10.46
C GLN A 166 8.94 10.91 11.10
N LYS A 167 7.88 11.08 10.29
CA LYS A 167 6.52 11.32 10.81
C LYS A 167 6.01 10.15 11.66
N LEU A 168 6.26 8.92 11.22
CA LEU A 168 5.89 7.71 11.98
C LEU A 168 6.66 7.60 13.28
N LYS A 169 7.96 7.90 13.28
CA LYS A 169 8.79 7.92 14.49
C LYS A 169 8.29 8.97 15.48
N ASN A 170 8.07 10.20 15.04
CA ASN A 170 7.56 11.26 15.90
C ASN A 170 6.18 10.91 16.51
N ALA A 171 5.33 10.22 15.75
CA ALA A 171 4.06 9.71 16.27
C ALA A 171 4.27 8.57 17.28
N HIS A 172 5.21 7.65 17.00
CA HIS A 172 5.55 6.54 17.90
C HIS A 172 6.10 7.03 19.24
N ASP A 173 7.00 8.02 19.22
CA ASP A 173 7.55 8.65 20.43
C ASP A 173 6.47 9.32 21.30
N LYS A 174 5.33 9.68 20.70
CA LYS A 174 4.18 10.33 21.33
C LYS A 174 2.94 9.44 21.41
N VAL A 175 3.09 8.12 21.22
CA VAL A 175 1.97 7.17 21.14
C VAL A 175 1.13 7.08 22.42
N SER A 176 1.67 7.51 23.57
CA SER A 176 0.92 7.59 24.83
C SER A 176 -0.04 8.77 24.89
N THR A 177 0.14 9.78 24.03
CA THR A 177 -0.73 10.95 24.01
C THR A 177 -2.06 10.63 23.35
N VAL A 178 -3.17 11.05 23.97
CA VAL A 178 -4.53 10.78 23.49
C VAL A 178 -4.71 11.29 22.05
N HIS A 179 -4.21 12.49 21.77
CA HIS A 179 -4.32 13.10 20.45
C HIS A 179 -3.65 12.30 19.34
N VAL A 180 -2.48 11.67 19.60
CA VAL A 180 -1.83 10.80 18.61
C VAL A 180 -2.60 9.50 18.43
N GLN A 181 -3.15 8.92 19.51
CA GLN A 181 -3.97 7.72 19.42
C GLN A 181 -5.22 7.99 18.56
N GLU A 182 -5.92 9.09 18.82
CA GLU A 182 -7.11 9.50 18.06
C GLU A 182 -6.79 9.72 16.58
N ARG A 183 -5.69 10.42 16.27
CA ARG A 183 -5.25 10.64 14.89
C ARG A 183 -4.91 9.35 14.16
N VAL A 184 -4.19 8.42 14.81
CA VAL A 184 -3.88 7.11 14.22
C VAL A 184 -5.16 6.33 13.94
N MET A 185 -6.12 6.35 14.87
CA MET A 185 -7.39 5.65 14.68
C MET A 185 -8.26 6.27 13.60
N ASP A 186 -8.22 7.60 13.41
CA ASP A 186 -8.88 8.24 12.28
C ASP A 186 -8.23 7.82 10.95
N GLU A 187 -6.91 7.85 10.86
CA GLU A 187 -6.19 7.45 9.64
C GLU A 187 -6.31 5.96 9.32
N LEU A 188 -6.53 5.12 10.34
CA LEU A 188 -6.77 3.68 10.21
C LEU A 188 -7.94 3.35 9.29
N LYS A 189 -8.96 4.20 9.23
CA LYS A 189 -10.10 4.09 8.30
C LYS A 189 -9.65 4.03 6.84
N THR A 190 -8.55 4.72 6.52
CA THR A 190 -8.00 4.81 5.17
C THR A 190 -6.80 3.90 4.93
N LEU A 191 -6.32 3.17 5.93
CA LEU A 191 -5.07 2.39 5.84
C LEU A 191 -5.06 1.39 4.66
N HIS A 192 -6.20 0.76 4.38
CA HIS A 192 -6.33 -0.21 3.27
C HIS A 192 -5.90 0.39 1.92
N SER A 193 -6.14 1.68 1.70
CA SER A 193 -5.78 2.38 0.47
C SER A 193 -4.27 2.56 0.33
N TYR A 194 -3.50 2.57 1.43
CA TYR A 194 -2.03 2.60 1.42
C TYR A 194 -1.41 1.25 1.11
N MET A 195 -2.10 0.15 1.38
CA MET A 195 -1.59 -1.22 1.22
C MET A 195 -1.43 -1.64 -0.23
N GLN A 196 -2.30 -1.16 -1.12
CA GLN A 196 -2.27 -1.55 -2.52
C GLN A 196 -0.97 -1.06 -3.18
N GLY A 197 -0.06 -1.96 -3.58
CA GLY A 197 1.21 -1.53 -4.18
C GLY A 197 2.19 -2.66 -4.45
N LYS A 198 3.42 -2.33 -4.87
CA LYS A 198 4.44 -3.35 -5.19
C LYS A 198 5.06 -4.02 -3.95
N GLY A 199 5.05 -3.32 -2.82
CA GLY A 199 5.60 -3.83 -1.54
C GLY A 199 4.70 -4.83 -0.82
N PHE A 200 3.39 -4.75 -1.07
CA PHE A 200 2.41 -5.72 -0.59
C PHE A 200 2.36 -6.88 -1.58
N ARG A 201 2.47 -8.12 -1.09
CA ARG A 201 2.53 -9.29 -1.96
C ARG A 201 1.23 -9.41 -2.75
N LYS A 202 1.29 -8.97 -4.02
CA LYS A 202 0.37 -9.40 -5.06
C LYS A 202 0.77 -10.81 -5.50
N ILE A 203 -0.22 -11.58 -5.92
CA ILE A 203 -0.08 -12.96 -6.40
C ILE A 203 1.09 -13.00 -7.39
N LEU A 204 2.09 -13.85 -7.13
CA LEU A 204 3.16 -14.14 -8.09
C LEU A 204 2.62 -15.19 -9.05
N THR A 205 2.41 -14.80 -10.31
CA THR A 205 2.48 -15.74 -11.43
C THR A 205 3.96 -16.05 -11.63
N GLU A 206 4.40 -17.22 -11.21
CA GLU A 206 5.56 -17.83 -11.86
C GLU A 206 5.07 -18.29 -13.22
N GLU A 207 5.51 -17.61 -14.28
CA GLU A 207 5.58 -18.22 -15.61
C GLU A 207 6.62 -19.33 -15.51
N SER A 208 6.19 -20.55 -15.16
CA SER A 208 6.97 -21.74 -15.46
C SER A 208 6.88 -21.96 -16.96
N HIS A 209 7.82 -21.40 -17.71
CA HIS A 209 8.17 -21.94 -19.02
C HIS A 209 8.92 -23.25 -18.80
N ASP A 210 8.16 -24.33 -18.55
CA ASP A 210 8.66 -25.67 -18.86
C ASP A 210 8.57 -25.81 -20.38
N VAL A 211 9.68 -25.47 -21.04
CA VAL A 211 10.00 -26.00 -22.36
C VAL A 211 10.82 -27.26 -22.10
N SER A 212 10.20 -28.42 -22.31
CA SER A 212 10.87 -29.68 -22.61
C SER A 212 10.38 -30.18 -23.96
#